data_AF-A0A8C9ATT6-F1
#
_entry.id   AF-A0A8C9ATT6-F1
#
_cell.length_a   1.000
_cell.length_b   1.000
_cell.length_c   1.000
_cell.angle_alpha   90.00
_cell.angle_beta   90.00
_cell.angle_gamma   90.00
#
_symmetry.space_group_name_H-M   'P 1'
#
loop_
_entity.id
_entity.type
_entity.pdbx_description
1 polymer ?
#
loop_
_entity_poly.entity_id
_entity_poly.type
_entity_poly.pdbx_seq_one_letter_code
_entity_poly.pdbx_strand_id
1 'polypeptide(L)' 'VTKIYGRCQGNGVMPSHFSRGSKSMVCRVLQALEGLKKVGKDQDGGYKLTPQGQRDLDRIAGQVAAANKKHSNKIKCC' A
#
# COMPACT_ATOMS: atom_id res chain seq x y z
N VAL A 1 -1.37 8.74 -8.22
CA VAL A 1 -1.83 7.59 -7.39
C VAL A 1 -2.95 6.75 -8.01
N THR A 2 -4.07 7.31 -8.49
CA THR A 2 -5.21 6.50 -9.00
C THR A 2 -4.94 5.64 -10.24
N LYS A 3 -3.85 5.91 -10.97
CA LYS A 3 -3.35 5.06 -12.06
C LYS A 3 -2.72 3.75 -11.55
N ILE A 4 -2.12 3.77 -10.35
CA ILE A 4 -1.46 2.58 -9.77
C ILE A 4 -2.52 1.57 -9.32
N TYR A 5 -3.60 2.06 -8.72
CA TYR A 5 -4.70 1.24 -8.21
C TYR A 5 -5.85 1.05 -9.21
N GLY A 6 -5.62 1.34 -10.50
CA GLY A 6 -6.58 1.06 -11.56
C GLY A 6 -6.53 -0.40 -12.00
N ARG A 7 -7.59 -0.88 -12.65
CA ARG A 7 -7.66 -2.24 -13.24
C ARG A 7 -8.39 -2.21 -14.57
N CYS A 8 -8.24 -3.29 -15.35
CA CYS A 8 -9.14 -3.53 -16.47
C CYS A 8 -10.56 -3.78 -15.95
N GLN A 9 -11.50 -2.97 -16.42
CA GLN A 9 -12.91 -3.13 -16.13
C GLN A 9 -13.50 -4.20 -17.06
N GLY A 10 -14.22 -5.16 -16.48
CA GLY A 10 -15.00 -6.12 -17.25
C GLY A 10 -16.32 -5.47 -17.67
N ASN A 11 -16.47 -5.16 -18.96
CA ASN A 11 -17.66 -4.51 -19.52
C ASN A 11 -18.68 -5.54 -20.08
N GLY A 12 -18.71 -6.76 -19.53
CA GLY A 12 -19.54 -7.84 -20.05
C GLY A 12 -19.07 -8.30 -21.42
N VAL A 13 -19.93 -8.12 -22.44
CA VAL A 13 -19.67 -8.54 -23.84
C VAL A 13 -18.75 -7.59 -24.61
N MET A 14 -18.50 -6.39 -24.08
CA MET A 14 -17.61 -5.40 -24.70
C MET A 14 -16.15 -5.59 -24.23
N PRO A 15 -15.14 -5.29 -25.07
CA PRO A 15 -13.74 -5.37 -24.68
C PRO A 15 -13.41 -4.63 -23.38
N SER A 16 -12.44 -5.15 -22.65
CA SER A 16 -11.99 -4.57 -21.39
C SER A 16 -11.10 -3.35 -21.64
N HIS A 17 -11.38 -2.26 -20.94
CA HIS A 17 -10.56 -1.05 -20.94
C HIS A 17 -10.00 -0.76 -19.55
N PHE A 18 -8.87 -0.04 -19.51
CA PHE A 18 -8.24 0.36 -18.25
C PHE A 18 -9.04 1.48 -17.57
N SER A 19 -9.54 1.20 -16.38
CA SER A 19 -10.27 2.15 -15.54
C SER A 19 -9.41 2.55 -14.34
N ARG A 20 -9.38 3.86 -14.05
CA ARG A 20 -8.65 4.41 -12.90
C ARG A 20 -9.38 4.09 -11.60
N GLY A 21 -8.63 3.93 -10.51
CA GLY A 21 -9.21 3.77 -9.17
C GLY A 21 -9.92 5.03 -8.66
N SER A 22 -10.74 4.87 -7.62
CA SER A 22 -11.49 5.98 -7.01
C SER A 22 -10.56 7.04 -6.41
N LYS A 23 -10.79 8.31 -6.76
CA LYS A 23 -10.02 9.46 -6.24
C LYS A 23 -10.36 9.75 -4.77
N SER A 24 -11.63 9.71 -4.41
CA SER A 24 -12.11 10.09 -3.06
C SER A 24 -11.58 9.15 -1.98
N MET A 25 -11.51 7.85 -2.27
CA MET A 25 -10.96 6.85 -1.34
C MET A 25 -9.46 7.08 -1.13
N VAL A 26 -8.70 7.30 -2.21
CA VAL A 26 -7.25 7.55 -2.12
C VAL A 26 -6.96 8.81 -1.31
N CYS A 27 -7.72 9.89 -1.51
CA CYS A 27 -7.58 11.11 -0.72
C CYS A 27 -7.85 10.88 0.78
N ARG A 28 -8.93 10.15 1.12
CA ARG A 28 -9.28 9.84 2.51
C ARG A 28 -8.21 9.00 3.21
N VAL A 29 -7.67 7.99 2.52
CA VAL A 29 -6.59 7.14 3.07
C VAL A 29 -5.32 7.96 3.31
N LEU A 30 -4.95 8.83 2.37
CA LEU A 30 -3.77 9.69 2.55
C LEU A 30 -3.94 10.70 3.69
N GLN A 31 -5.14 11.26 3.86
CA GLN A 31 -5.45 12.15 4.97
C GLN A 31 -5.38 11.42 6.33
N ALA A 32 -5.86 10.17 6.40
CA ALA A 32 -5.74 9.36 7.60
C ALA A 32 -4.27 9.04 7.94
N LEU A 33 -3.45 8.74 6.93
CA LEU A 33 -2.02 8.49 7.09
C LEU A 33 -1.21 9.75 7.47
N GLU A 34 -1.67 10.93 7.03
CA GLU A 34 -1.15 12.23 7.48
C GLU A 34 -1.47 12.45 8.97
N GLY A 35 -2.70 12.15 9.40
CA GLY A 35 -3.08 12.19 10.81
C GLY A 35 -2.25 11.26 11.72
N LEU A 36 -1.86 10.09 11.20
CA LEU A 36 -0.95 9.15 11.88
C LEU A 36 0.54 9.51 11.74
N LYS A 37 0.87 10.62 11.07
CA LYS A 37 2.23 11.12 10.81
C LYS A 37 3.16 10.10 10.12
N LYS A 38 2.60 9.15 9.38
CA LYS A 38 3.39 8.17 8.61
C LYS A 38 3.78 8.73 7.25
N VAL A 39 2.87 9.48 6.65
CA VAL A 39 3.05 10.15 5.35
C VAL A 39 2.97 11.66 5.55
N GLY A 40 3.83 12.41 4.88
CA GLY A 40 3.84 13.87 4.88
C GLY A 40 3.51 14.44 3.49
N LYS A 41 3.03 15.69 3.46
CA LYS A 41 2.96 16.47 2.23
C LYS A 41 4.35 16.94 1.86
N ASP A 42 4.68 16.83 0.58
CA ASP A 42 5.96 17.27 0.06
C ASP A 42 5.89 18.69 -0.52
N GLN A 43 6.99 19.43 -0.45
CA GLN A 43 7.09 20.81 -0.98
C GLN A 43 7.01 20.84 -2.51
N ASP A 44 7.49 19.80 -3.19
CA ASP A 44 7.42 19.63 -4.65
C ASP A 44 6.03 19.12 -5.11
N GLY A 45 5.10 18.98 -4.18
CA GLY A 45 3.77 18.41 -4.41
C GLY A 45 3.70 16.90 -4.19
N GLY A 46 2.49 16.41 -3.97
CA GLY A 46 2.24 15.02 -3.66
C GLY A 46 2.54 14.66 -2.20
N TYR A 47 2.79 13.37 -1.96
CA TYR A 47 2.95 12.80 -0.63
C TYR A 47 4.24 11.98 -0.58
N LYS A 48 5.07 12.22 0.43
CA LYS A 48 6.29 11.44 0.70
C LYS A 48 6.21 10.79 2.07
N LEU A 49 6.93 9.68 2.24
CA LEU A 49 6.98 8.99 3.52
C LEU A 49 7.82 9.79 4.51
N THR A 50 7.40 9.85 5.77
CA THR A 50 8.23 10.45 6.82
C THR A 50 9.36 9.49 7.21
N PRO A 51 10.50 9.98 7.73
CA PRO A 51 11.57 9.10 8.23
C PRO A 51 11.09 8.15 9.33
N GLN A 52 10.13 8.60 10.15
CA GLN A 52 9.49 7.76 11.16
C GLN A 52 8.63 6.67 10.53
N GLY A 53 7.81 7.04 9.53
CA GLY A 53 6.98 6.09 8.79
C GLY A 53 7.81 4.99 8.12
N GLN A 54 8.98 5.33 7.58
CA GLN A 54 9.89 4.35 6.98
C GLN A 54 10.38 3.32 8.00
N ARG A 55 10.91 3.78 9.14
CA ARG A 55 11.39 2.91 10.22
C ARG A 55 10.32 1.95 10.74
N ASP A 56 9.09 2.45 10.89
CA ASP A 56 7.98 1.64 11.39
C ASP A 56 7.57 0.55 10.39
N LEU A 57 7.55 0.88 9.09
CA LEU A 57 7.30 -0.10 8.02
C LEU A 57 8.41 -1.14 7.93
N ASP A 58 9.68 -0.73 8.04
CA ASP A 58 10.83 -1.64 8.01
C ASP A 58 10.83 -2.60 9.21
N ARG A 59 10.46 -2.11 10.39
CA ARG A 59 10.31 -2.95 11.59
C ARG A 59 9.22 -4.01 11.41
N ILE A 60 8.06 -3.63 10.86
CA ILE A 60 6.96 -4.57 10.58
C ILE A 60 7.39 -5.60 9.53
N ALA A 61 8.07 -5.17 8.47
CA ALA A 61 8.59 -6.06 7.44
C ALA A 61 9.54 -7.12 8.03
N GLY A 62 10.44 -6.71 8.93
CA GLY A 62 11.33 -7.63 9.65
C GLY A 62 10.58 -8.65 10.51
N GLN A 63 9.52 -8.24 11.21
CA GLN A 63 8.67 -9.13 12.00
C GLN A 63 7.92 -10.14 11.12
N VAL A 64 7.34 -9.71 10.01
CA VAL A 64 6.63 -10.58 9.06
C VAL A 64 7.58 -11.58 8.42
N ALA A 65 8.77 -11.16 8.01
CA ALA A 65 9.79 -12.05 7.46
C ALA A 65 10.24 -13.13 8.46
N ALA A 66 10.45 -12.74 9.73
CA ALA A 66 10.79 -13.68 10.80
C ALA A 66 9.66 -14.67 11.07
N ALA A 67 8.41 -14.20 11.12
CA ALA A 67 7.24 -15.06 11.31
C ALA A 67 7.07 -16.08 10.18
N ASN A 68 7.24 -15.67 8.92
CA ASN A 68 7.18 -16.56 7.76
C ASN A 68 8.25 -17.66 7.80
N LYS A 69 9.49 -17.33 8.22
CA LYS A 69 10.55 -18.34 8.42
C LYS A 69 10.20 -19.34 9.52
N LYS A 70 9.63 -18.88 10.64
CA LYS A 70 9.18 -19.77 11.73
C LYS A 70 8.07 -20.71 11.25
N HIS A 71 7.11 -20.22 10.47
CA HIS A 71 6.04 -21.03 9.90
C HIS A 71 6.58 -22.08 8.91
N SER A 72 7.49 -21.69 8.01
CA SER A 72 8.12 -22.63 7.07
C SER A 72 8.95 -23.71 7.77
N ASN A 73 9.73 -23.35 8.79
CA ASN A 73 10.50 -24.33 9.57
C ASN A 73 9.58 -25.26 10.38
N LYS A 74 8.44 -24.76 10.86
CA LYS A 74 7.44 -25.58 11.55
C LYS A 74 6.80 -26.59 10.61
N ILE A 75 6.48 -26.21 9.37
CA ILE A 75 5.93 -27.12 8.35
C ILE A 75 6.97 -28.17 7.93
N LYS A 76 8.25 -27.81 7.82
CA LYS A 76 9.32 -28.74 7.44
C LYS A 76 9.74 -29.73 8.55
N CYS A 77 9.39 -29.45 9.80
CA CYS A 77 9.68 -30.33 10.94
C CYS A 77 8.51 -31.29 11.27
N CYS A 78 7.41 -31.25 10.52
CA CYS A 78 6.36 -32.27 10.51
C CYS A 78 6.62 -33.25 9.36
#